data_AF-A0A8J6ILA6-F1
#
_entry.id   AF-A0A8J6ILA6-F1
#
_cell.length_a   1.000
_cell.length_b   1.000
_cell.length_c   1.000
_cell.angle_alpha   90.00
_cell.angle_beta   90.00
_cell.angle_gamma   90.00
#
_symmetry.space_group_name_H-M   'P 1'
#
loop_
_entity.id
_entity.type
_entity.pdbx_description
1 polymer ?
#
loop_
_entity_poly.entity_id
_entity_poly.type
_entity_poly.pdbx_seq_one_letter_code
_entity_poly.pdbx_strand_id
1 'polypeptide(L)' 'MLRPAMSELLEPNQSYYSLVVAVAKRAREICEEAEEEKEILTEKPVKLAVEEFADGECSVRPATHHDND' A
#
# COMPACT_ATOMS: atom_id res chain seq x y z
N MET A 1 -7.32 4.95 16.32
CA MET A 1 -8.45 4.87 15.37
C MET A 1 -8.40 3.51 14.69
N LEU A 2 -9.52 2.80 14.64
CA LEU A 2 -9.64 1.61 13.79
C LEU A 2 -9.54 2.12 12.35
N ARG A 3 -8.43 1.78 11.70
CA ARG A 3 -8.29 1.90 10.25
C ARG A 3 -9.40 1.05 9.59
N PRO A 4 -9.82 1.35 8.35
CA PRO A 4 -10.78 0.50 7.67
C PRO A 4 -10.34 -0.96 7.81
N ALA A 5 -11.29 -1.83 8.08
CA ALA A 5 -10.99 -3.25 8.15
C ALA A 5 -10.31 -3.64 6.83
N MET A 6 -9.26 -4.46 6.85
CA MET A 6 -8.54 -4.81 5.61
C MET A 6 -9.46 -5.43 4.54
N SER A 7 -10.63 -5.94 4.95
CA SER A 7 -11.72 -6.37 4.08
C SER A 7 -12.37 -5.26 3.25
N GLU A 8 -12.30 -3.99 3.68
CA GLU A 8 -12.80 -2.82 2.95
C GLU A 8 -11.77 -2.31 1.93
N LEU A 9 -10.49 -2.65 2.10
CA LEU A 9 -9.40 -2.31 1.19
C LEU A 9 -9.24 -3.32 0.05
N LEU A 10 -9.93 -4.47 0.14
CA LEU A 10 -9.81 -5.58 -0.80
C LEU A 10 -11.12 -5.76 -1.56
N GLU A 11 -11.05 -5.73 -2.88
CA GLU A 11 -12.16 -6.13 -3.72
C GLU A 11 -12.40 -7.66 -3.63
N PRO A 12 -13.62 -8.13 -3.96
CA PRO A 12 -13.90 -9.56 -4.05
C PRO A 12 -12.90 -10.26 -4.97
N ASN A 13 -12.25 -11.32 -4.49
CA ASN A 13 -11.19 -12.09 -5.15
C ASN A 13 -9.76 -11.51 -5.10
N GLN A 14 -9.52 -10.44 -4.35
CA GLN A 14 -8.15 -10.01 -4.07
C GLN A 14 -7.52 -10.78 -2.90
N SER A 15 -6.22 -11.05 -3.01
CA SER A 15 -5.46 -11.77 -1.99
C SER A 15 -4.96 -10.83 -0.91
N TYR A 16 -5.21 -11.18 0.36
CA TYR A 16 -4.64 -10.50 1.52
C TYR A 16 -3.11 -10.41 1.45
N TYR A 17 -2.44 -11.42 0.89
CA TYR A 17 -0.98 -11.40 0.71
C TYR A 17 -0.55 -10.32 -0.27
N SER A 18 -1.31 -10.13 -1.36
CA SER A 18 -1.04 -9.07 -2.34
C SER A 18 -1.18 -7.68 -1.72
N LEU A 19 -2.16 -7.47 -0.84
CA LEU A 19 -2.30 -6.23 -0.08
C LEU A 19 -1.11 -5.98 0.84
N VAL A 20 -0.71 -6.98 1.63
CA VAL A 20 0.43 -6.83 2.55
C VAL A 20 1.72 -6.50 1.78
N VAL A 21 1.94 -7.16 0.64
CA VAL A 21 3.10 -6.88 -0.22
C VAL A 21 3.02 -5.47 -0.81
N ALA A 22 1.84 -5.04 -1.29
CA ALA A 22 1.65 -3.71 -1.84
C ALA A 22 1.87 -2.60 -0.81
N VAL A 23 1.32 -2.76 0.41
CA VAL A 23 1.55 -1.84 1.54
C VAL A 23 3.03 -1.78 1.91
N ALA A 24 3.70 -2.93 2.00
CA ALA A 24 5.13 -2.98 2.32
C ALA A 24 5.99 -2.30 1.25
N LYS A 25 5.60 -2.44 -0.02
CA LYS A 25 6.26 -1.75 -1.13
C LYS A 25 6.07 -0.24 -1.02
N ARG A 26 4.83 0.23 -0.86
CA ARG A 26 4.53 1.65 -0.75
C ARG A 26 5.20 2.30 0.46
N ALA A 27 5.27 1.59 1.59
CA ALA A 27 5.99 2.06 2.77
C ALA A 27 7.49 2.30 2.51
N ARG A 28 8.13 1.52 1.62
CA ARG A 28 9.53 1.76 1.23
C ARG A 28 9.65 2.99 0.33
N GLU A 29 8.74 3.14 -0.63
CA GLU A 29 8.70 4.31 -1.51
C GLU A 29 8.57 5.61 -0.68
N ILE A 30 7.70 5.63 0.34
CA ILE A 30 7.55 6.76 1.27
C ILE A 30 8.86 7.04 2.04
N CYS A 31 9.60 6.01 2.47
CA CYS A 31 10.91 6.21 3.09
C CYS A 31 11.91 6.84 2.12
N GLU A 32 11.98 6.30 0.91
CA GLU A 32 12.92 6.74 -0.13
C GLU A 32 12.62 8.19 -0.52
N GLU A 33 11.35 8.54 -0.76
CA GLU A 33 10.90 9.91 -1.03
C GLU A 33 11.30 10.87 0.11
N ALA A 34 11.08 10.49 1.37
CA ALA A 34 11.46 11.31 2.51
C ALA A 34 12.98 11.47 2.66
N GLU A 35 13.76 10.42 2.37
CA GLU A 35 15.22 10.49 2.37
C GLU A 35 15.75 11.41 1.26
N GLU A 36 15.18 11.33 0.05
CA GLU A 36 15.54 12.18 -1.09
C GLU A 36 15.22 13.65 -0.82
N GLU A 37 14.04 13.95 -0.29
CA GLU A 37 13.59 15.30 0.06
C GLU A 37 14.22 15.81 1.38
N LYS A 38 14.98 14.97 2.08
CA LYS A 38 15.55 15.21 3.43
C LYS A 38 14.48 15.61 4.45
N GLU A 39 13.30 15.04 4.30
CA GLU A 39 12.17 15.24 5.19
C GLU A 39 12.23 14.26 6.36
N ILE A 40 11.94 14.75 7.57
CA ILE A 40 11.83 13.90 8.74
C ILE A 40 10.38 13.44 8.87
N LEU A 41 10.13 12.17 8.58
CA LEU A 41 8.83 11.56 8.79
C LEU A 41 8.49 11.53 10.28
N THR A 42 7.38 12.17 10.64
CA THR A 42 6.83 12.16 12.00
C THR A 42 6.01 10.89 12.27
N GLU A 43 5.41 10.34 11.23
CA GLU A 43 4.59 9.13 11.26
C GLU A 43 5.33 7.96 10.62
N LYS A 44 5.01 6.73 11.05
CA LYS A 44 5.68 5.54 10.50
C LYS A 44 5.33 5.38 9.02
N PRO A 45 6.29 5.07 8.14
CA PRO A 45 6.03 4.87 6.70
C PRO A 45 4.94 3.83 6.40
N VAL A 46 4.94 2.72 7.16
CA VAL A 46 3.90 1.68 7.05
C VAL A 46 2.52 2.20 7.43
N LYS A 47 2.48 3.12 8.40
CA LYS A 47 1.26 3.75 8.84
C LYS A 47 0.72 4.67 7.73
N LEU A 48 1.57 5.50 7.14
CA LEU A 48 1.21 6.37 6.00
C LEU A 48 0.72 5.54 4.80
N ALA A 49 1.45 4.48 4.44
CA ALA A 49 1.03 3.60 3.34
C ALA A 49 -0.38 3.03 3.57
N VAL A 50 -0.69 2.48 4.75
CA VAL A 50 -2.04 1.95 5.01
C VAL A 50 -3.11 3.06 4.95
N GLU A 51 -2.77 4.31 5.27
CA GLU A 51 -3.68 5.47 5.14
C GLU A 51 -3.95 5.78 3.66
N GLU A 52 -2.91 5.84 2.82
CA GLU A 52 -3.09 6.04 1.37
C GLU A 52 -3.94 4.94 0.72
N PHE A 53 -3.80 3.68 1.15
CA PHE A 53 -4.68 2.60 0.70
C PHE A 53 -6.12 2.78 1.22
N ALA A 54 -6.30 3.27 2.45
CA ALA A 54 -7.60 3.55 3.05
C ALA A 54 -8.33 4.71 2.38
N ASP A 55 -7.60 5.73 1.97
CA ASP A 55 -8.13 6.91 1.29
C ASP A 55 -8.37 6.66 -0.22
N GLY A 56 -7.93 5.49 -0.72
CA GLY A 56 -8.10 5.08 -2.12
C GLY A 56 -7.05 5.66 -3.07
N GLU A 57 -6.00 6.29 -2.54
CA GLU A 57 -4.86 6.80 -3.31
C GLU A 57 -4.00 5.67 -3.87
N CYS A 58 -3.90 4.57 -3.11
CA CYS A 58 -3.23 3.34 -3.54
C CYS A 58 -4.21 2.16 -3.66
N SER A 59 -4.00 1.32 -4.68
CA SER A 59 -4.78 0.09 -4.89
C SER A 59 -3.89 -1.08 -5.30
N VAL A 60 -4.28 -2.29 -4.88
CA VAL A 60 -3.60 -3.51 -5.30
C VAL A 60 -4.11 -3.84 -6.69
N ARG A 61 -3.27 -3.72 -7.71
CA ARG A 61 -3.63 -4.23 -9.03
C ARG A 61 -3.53 -5.76 -9.01
N PRO A 62 -4.55 -6.49 -9.48
CA PRO A 62 -4.38 -7.91 -9.72
C PRO A 62 -3.24 -8.06 -10.72
N ALA A 63 -2.31 -8.98 -10.44
CA ALA A 63 -1.29 -9.35 -11.41
C ALA A 63 -2.04 -9.85 -12.65
N THR A 64 -2.07 -9.04 -13.71
CA THR A 64 -2.56 -9.49 -15.00
C THR A 64 -1.69 -10.69 -15.35
N HIS A 65 -2.27 -11.88 -15.39
CA HIS A 65 -1.66 -13.00 -16.08
C HIS A 65 -1.38 -12.51 -17.50
N HIS A 66 -0.13 -12.12 -17.76
CA HIS A 66 0.38 -12.07 -19.12
C HIS A 66 0.49 -13.54 -19.48
N ASP A 67 -0.60 -14.11 -19.99
CA ASP A 67 -0.54 -15.33 -20.76
C ASP A 67 0.40 -15.00 -21.92
N ASN A 68 1.63 -15.52 -21.81
CA ASN A 68 2.63 -15.46 -22.86
C ASN A 68 2.05 -16.28 -24.03
N ASP A 69 1.51 -15.58 -25.04
CA ASP A 69 1.23 -16.16 -26.36
C ASP A 69 2.55 -16.50 -27.07
#